data_AF-A0A543K7D9-F1
#
_entry.id   AF-A0A543K7D9-F1
#
_cell.length_a   1.000
_cell.length_b   1.000
_cell.length_c   1.000
_cell.angle_alpha   90.00
_cell.angle_beta   90.00
_cell.angle_gamma   90.00
#
_symmetry.space_group_name_H-M   'P 1'
#
loop_
_entity.id
_entity.type
_entity.pdbx_description
1 polymer ?
#
loop_
_entity_poly.entity_id
_entity_poly.type
_entity_poly.pdbx_seq_one_letter_code
_entity_poly.pdbx_strand_id
1 'polypeptide(L)'
;MAGNQQRRNARTSNKKGMLVGSGGQRRKQLKGKGPTPKAEERVGHPAARRAARAEKAKDPRGGSRRAGKASSEVVAGRNSVLEALRTH
;
A
#
# COMPACT_ATOMS: atom_id res chain seq x y z
N MET A 1 -63.08 8.75 45.30
CA MET A 1 -62.55 8.49 43.95
C MET A 1 -61.23 7.74 44.08
N ALA A 2 -61.09 6.57 43.45
CA ALA A 2 -59.81 5.87 43.32
C ALA A 2 -59.10 6.39 42.06
N GLY A 3 -57.81 6.77 42.14
CA GLY A 3 -57.08 7.13 40.91
C GLY A 3 -55.76 7.90 41.02
N ASN A 4 -55.29 8.31 42.21
CA ASN A 4 -54.10 9.19 42.28
C ASN A 4 -52.81 8.49 42.73
N GLN A 5 -52.61 7.23 42.35
CA GLN A 5 -51.34 6.55 42.57
C GLN A 5 -50.45 6.67 41.34
N GLN A 6 -49.49 7.59 41.39
CA GLN A 6 -48.47 7.75 40.36
C GLN A 6 -47.59 6.48 40.30
N ARG A 7 -47.39 5.92 39.10
CA ARG A 7 -46.60 4.70 38.93
C ARG A 7 -45.17 4.95 39.43
N ARG A 8 -44.70 4.14 40.38
CA ARG A 8 -43.42 4.31 41.10
C ARG A 8 -42.16 4.36 40.22
N ASN A 9 -42.23 4.02 38.91
CA ASN A 9 -41.10 4.03 37.98
C ASN A 9 -41.42 4.68 36.61
N ALA A 10 -42.23 5.75 36.59
CA ALA A 10 -42.45 6.48 35.33
C ALA A 10 -41.15 7.19 34.90
N ARG A 11 -40.56 6.81 33.75
CA ARG A 11 -39.42 7.54 33.16
C ARG A 11 -39.86 8.97 32.84
N THR A 12 -39.30 9.96 33.53
CA THR A 12 -39.69 11.37 33.45
C THR A 12 -39.04 12.15 32.30
N SER A 13 -38.20 11.52 31.48
CA SER A 13 -37.58 12.19 30.32
C SER A 13 -37.65 11.34 29.05
N ASN A 14 -38.51 11.77 28.12
CA ASN A 14 -38.52 11.37 26.70
C ASN A 14 -37.73 12.37 25.83
N LYS A 15 -36.77 13.09 26.41
CA LYS A 15 -36.01 14.09 25.67
C LYS A 15 -34.88 13.38 24.94
N LYS A 16 -34.94 13.37 23.61
CA LYS A 16 -33.76 13.14 22.77
C LYS A 16 -32.66 14.05 23.32
N GLY A 17 -31.55 13.47 23.78
CA GLY A 17 -30.44 14.24 24.35
C GLY A 17 -30.04 15.37 23.40
N MET A 18 -29.35 16.40 23.93
CA MET A 18 -28.96 17.56 23.15
C MET A 18 -28.34 17.11 21.82
N LEU A 19 -28.97 17.50 20.71
CA LEU A 19 -28.44 17.23 19.39
C LEU A 19 -27.18 18.10 19.28
N VAL A 20 -26.01 17.51 19.53
CA VAL A 20 -24.73 18.19 19.38
C VAL A 20 -24.61 18.52 17.89
N GLY A 21 -25.00 19.74 17.53
CA GLY A 21 -25.07 20.18 16.15
C GLY A 21 -23.69 20.10 15.51
N SER A 22 -23.67 19.85 14.20
CA SER A 22 -22.45 19.80 13.38
C SER A 22 -21.68 21.13 13.30
N GLY A 23 -22.05 22.15 14.09
CA GLY A 23 -21.50 23.50 14.03
C GLY A 23 -19.98 23.57 14.16
N GLY A 24 -19.34 22.58 14.79
CA GLY A 24 -17.88 22.44 14.85
C GLY A 24 -17.30 21.26 14.05
N GLN A 25 -18.14 20.35 13.54
CA GLN A 25 -17.71 19.18 12.78
C GLN A 25 -17.49 19.56 11.31
N ARG A 26 -16.29 20.02 10.98
CA ARG A 26 -15.91 20.28 9.58
C ARG A 26 -15.98 18.99 8.78
N ARG A 27 -16.64 19.04 7.60
CA ARG A 27 -16.69 17.89 6.68
C ARG A 27 -15.26 17.43 6.37
N LYS A 28 -15.02 16.12 6.28
CA LYS A 28 -13.69 15.55 5.92
C LYS A 28 -13.13 16.14 4.62
N GLN A 29 -13.99 16.64 3.74
CA GLN A 29 -13.66 17.34 2.50
C GLN A 29 -13.03 18.74 2.71
N LEU A 30 -13.28 19.39 3.86
CA LEU A 30 -12.68 20.67 4.24
C LEU A 30 -11.26 20.52 4.81
N LYS A 31 -10.82 19.30 5.12
CA LYS A 31 -9.43 19.02 5.49
C LYS A 31 -8.64 18.80 4.21
N GLY A 32 -7.68 19.67 3.93
CA GLY A 32 -6.76 19.47 2.81
C GLY A 32 -6.08 18.11 2.94
N LYS A 33 -6.17 17.29 1.89
CA LYS A 33 -5.30 16.12 1.76
C LYS A 33 -3.89 16.69 1.61
N GLY A 34 -2.94 16.19 2.40
CA GLY A 34 -1.56 16.68 2.41
C GLY A 34 -0.93 16.72 1.02
N PRO A 35 0.28 17.29 0.88
CA PRO A 35 0.92 17.42 -0.42
C PRO A 35 0.99 16.06 -1.13
N THR A 36 0.77 16.07 -2.44
CA THR A 36 0.93 14.86 -3.24
C THR A 36 2.36 14.34 -3.10
N PRO A 37 2.58 13.04 -2.79
CA PRO A 37 3.92 12.47 -2.61
C PRO A 37 4.84 12.76 -3.81
N LYS A 38 6.17 12.71 -3.62
CA LYS A 38 7.12 12.91 -4.72
C LYS A 38 6.91 11.86 -5.81
N ALA A 39 7.26 12.19 -7.06
CA ALA A 39 7.08 11.32 -8.21
C ALA A 39 7.76 9.94 -8.06
N GLU A 40 8.84 9.87 -7.28
CA GLU A 40 9.60 8.65 -7.00
C GLU A 40 8.94 7.76 -5.93
N GLU A 41 8.09 8.34 -5.07
CA GLU A 41 7.42 7.66 -3.96
C GLU A 41 5.98 7.23 -4.32
N ARG A 42 5.45 7.72 -5.46
CA ARG A 42 4.11 7.38 -5.95
C ARG A 42 4.08 5.95 -6.49
N VAL A 43 3.19 5.12 -5.95
CA VAL A 43 2.92 3.76 -6.46
C VAL A 43 2.47 3.84 -7.92
N GLY A 44 3.08 3.03 -8.79
CA GLY A 44 2.73 2.96 -10.22
C GLY A 44 3.31 4.09 -11.09
N HIS A 45 3.96 5.10 -10.50
CA HIS A 45 4.52 6.20 -11.28
C HIS A 45 5.81 5.79 -12.03
N PRO A 46 6.04 6.24 -13.28
CA PRO A 46 7.25 5.88 -14.03
C PRO A 46 8.56 6.25 -13.34
N ALA A 47 8.61 7.37 -12.60
CA ALA A 47 9.80 7.78 -11.86
C ALA A 47 10.09 6.83 -10.68
N ALA A 48 9.07 6.37 -9.95
CA ALA A 48 9.22 5.36 -8.90
C ALA A 48 9.81 4.04 -9.45
N ARG A 49 9.31 3.60 -10.62
CA ARG A 49 9.84 2.42 -11.31
C ARG A 49 11.30 2.59 -11.73
N ARG A 50 11.67 3.79 -12.20
CA ARG A 50 13.06 4.11 -12.56
C ARG A 50 13.99 4.12 -11.35
N ALA A 51 13.58 4.75 -10.24
CA ALA A 51 14.33 4.76 -8.99
C ALA A 51 14.59 3.33 -8.48
N ALA A 52 13.56 2.48 -8.43
CA ALA A 52 13.71 1.08 -8.01
C ALA A 52 14.67 0.27 -8.90
N ARG A 53 14.73 0.55 -10.21
CA ARG A 53 15.69 -0.08 -11.12
C ARG A 53 17.12 0.39 -10.88
N ALA A 54 17.30 1.70 -10.65
CA ALA A 54 18.61 2.27 -10.35
C ALA A 54 19.19 1.71 -9.05
N GLU A 55 18.37 1.57 -8.01
CA GLU A 55 18.79 0.94 -6.75
C GLU A 55 19.17 -0.54 -6.93
N LYS A 56 18.42 -1.30 -7.74
CA LYS A 56 18.78 -2.69 -8.08
C LYS A 56 20.10 -2.78 -8.85
N ALA A 57 20.38 -1.83 -9.75
CA ALA A 57 21.63 -1.81 -10.52
C ALA A 57 22.86 -1.48 -9.67
N LYS A 58 22.68 -0.73 -8.57
CA LYS A 58 23.74 -0.42 -7.61
C LYS A 58 24.08 -1.59 -6.69
N ASP A 59 23.25 -2.64 -6.61
CA ASP A 59 23.54 -3.80 -5.78
C ASP A 59 24.69 -4.62 -6.41
N PRO A 60 25.91 -4.60 -5.83
CA PRO A 60 27.05 -5.32 -6.39
C PRO A 60 26.82 -6.84 -6.39
N ARG A 61 25.84 -7.33 -5.63
CA ARG A 61 25.49 -8.76 -5.55
C ARG A 61 24.64 -9.25 -6.72
N GLY A 62 24.02 -8.34 -7.49
CA GLY A 62 23.18 -8.69 -8.64
C GLY A 62 23.94 -8.81 -9.98
N GLY A 63 25.16 -8.29 -10.05
CA GLY A 63 25.95 -8.18 -11.29
C GLY A 63 26.99 -9.28 -11.52
N SER A 64 27.26 -10.14 -10.54
CA SER A 64 28.36 -11.12 -10.62
C SER A 64 27.94 -12.44 -11.26
N ARG A 65 27.52 -12.41 -12.53
CA ARG A 65 27.52 -13.62 -13.40
C ARG A 65 28.26 -13.40 -14.72
N ARG A 66 29.07 -12.35 -14.81
CA ARG A 66 29.90 -12.05 -15.98
C ARG A 66 31.33 -11.72 -15.57
N ALA A 67 32.03 -12.69 -15.00
CA ALA A 67 33.49 -12.74 -14.93
C ALA A 67 33.88 -14.18 -14.52
N GLY A 68 34.78 -14.90 -15.17
CA GLY A 68 35.76 -14.50 -16.17
C GLY A 68 35.93 -15.56 -17.25
N LYS A 69 36.91 -15.30 -18.13
CA LYS A 69 37.32 -16.12 -19.26
C LYS A 69 37.72 -17.53 -18.77
N ALA A 70 36.76 -18.43 -18.65
CA ALA A 70 37.02 -19.85 -18.48
C ALA A 70 37.53 -20.41 -19.81
N SER A 71 38.43 -21.39 -19.75
CA SER A 71 38.87 -22.19 -20.91
C SER A 71 37.73 -23.02 -21.53
N SER A 72 36.53 -22.95 -20.97
CA SER A 72 35.30 -23.59 -21.41
C SER A 72 34.24 -22.55 -21.79
N GLU A 73 33.47 -22.86 -22.82
CA GLU A 73 32.34 -22.04 -23.25
C GLU A 73 31.16 -22.20 -22.28
N VAL A 74 30.53 -21.09 -21.90
CA VAL A 74 29.37 -21.11 -20.99
C VAL A 74 28.08 -20.99 -21.80
N VAL A 75 27.31 -22.09 -21.85
CA VAL A 75 25.97 -22.12 -22.43
C VAL A 75 24.95 -21.93 -21.32
N ALA A 76 24.08 -20.92 -21.45
CA ALA A 76 23.02 -20.62 -20.49
C ALA A 76 21.64 -20.62 -21.16
N GLY A 77 20.65 -21.20 -20.49
CA GLY A 77 19.27 -21.33 -20.96
C GLY A 77 18.86 -22.79 -21.16
N ARG A 78 17.57 -23.10 -21.00
CA ARG A 78 17.08 -24.50 -21.03
C ARG A 78 17.30 -25.15 -22.40
N ASN A 79 16.86 -24.49 -23.48
CA ASN A 79 16.92 -25.06 -24.83
C ASN A 79 18.34 -25.06 -25.38
N SER A 80 19.08 -23.97 -25.18
CA SER A 80 20.48 -23.87 -25.58
C SER A 80 21.36 -24.95 -24.92
N VAL A 81 21.13 -25.25 -23.63
CA VAL A 81 21.82 -26.37 -22.96
C VAL A 81 21.39 -27.73 -23.52
N LEU A 82 20.11 -27.95 -23.81
CA LEU A 82 19.64 -29.22 -24.37
C LEU A 82 20.18 -29.47 -25.79
N GLU A 83 20.30 -28.44 -26.60
CA GLU A 83 20.87 -28.52 -27.95
C GLU A 83 22.35 -28.86 -27.88
N ALA A 84 23.12 -28.11 -27.08
CA ALA A 84 24.53 -28.40 -26.82
C ALA A 84 24.73 -29.80 -26.23
N LEU A 85 23.72 -30.33 -25.50
CA LEU A 85 23.73 -31.69 -24.95
C LEU A 85 23.30 -32.80 -25.94
N ARG A 86 22.85 -32.46 -27.14
CA ARG A 86 22.38 -33.44 -28.13
C ARG A 86 23.30 -33.52 -29.33
N THR A 87 24.00 -32.42 -29.64
CA THR A 87 24.84 -32.29 -30.83
C THR A 87 26.30 -32.66 -30.60
N HIS A 88 26.64 -33.23 -29.45
CA HIS A 88 28.00 -33.68 -29.11
C HIS A 88 28.21 -35.16 -29.41
#